data_AF-A0A9J6GXZ5-F1
#
_entry.id   AF-A0A9J6GXZ5-F1
#
_cell.length_a   1.000
_cell.length_b   1.000
_cell.length_c   1.000
_cell.angle_alpha   90.00
_cell.angle_beta   90.00
_cell.angle_gamma   90.00
#
_symmetry.space_group_name_H-M   'P 1'
#
loop_
_entity.id
_entity.type
_entity.pdbx_description
1 polymer ?
#
loop_
_entity_poly.entity_id
_entity_poly.type
_entity_poly.pdbx_seq_one_letter_code
_entity_poly.pdbx_strand_id
1 'polypeptide(L)'
;MPHADKPSTPPMKYGRETEAEALLKYKSLSEKQHEDVTFKEAGLFVRTEHVYLGATPDLLVECSCCGAGVVEVKCPWKVKDGQLSDLLSDKNGCVTEVDGELELKKTHRYYYQVQLQMFVCKKKLR
;
A
#
# COMPACT_ATOMS: atom_id res chain seq x y z
N MET A 1 27.21 -14.68 11.27
CA MET A 1 27.57 -13.46 10.50
C MET A 1 26.89 -12.28 11.17
N PRO A 2 27.56 -11.17 11.47
CA PRO A 2 26.87 -9.99 11.97
C PRO A 2 25.88 -9.55 10.88
N HIS A 3 24.60 -9.44 11.24
CA HIS A 3 23.62 -8.82 10.35
C HIS A 3 24.09 -7.38 10.13
N ALA A 4 24.51 -7.04 8.91
CA ALA A 4 24.76 -5.65 8.56
C ALA A 4 23.50 -4.85 8.89
N ASP A 5 23.65 -3.74 9.60
CA ASP A 5 22.53 -2.85 9.92
C ASP A 5 21.79 -2.53 8.63
N LYS A 6 20.48 -2.77 8.62
CA LYS A 6 19.65 -2.50 7.44
C LYS A 6 19.86 -1.02 7.06
N PRO A 7 20.25 -0.71 5.81
CA PRO A 7 20.42 0.67 5.39
C PRO A 7 19.12 1.44 5.66
N SER A 8 19.23 2.54 6.41
CA SER A 8 18.09 3.28 6.94
C SER A 8 18.27 4.77 6.70
N THR A 9 17.70 5.27 5.62
CA THR A 9 17.62 6.72 5.34
C THR A 9 16.50 7.38 6.16
N PRO A 10 16.50 8.71 6.36
CA PRO A 10 15.42 9.39 7.07
C PRO A 10 14.02 9.10 6.48
N PRO A 11 13.80 9.10 5.14
CA PRO A 11 12.51 8.71 4.57
C PRO A 11 12.10 7.28 4.89
N MET A 12 13.05 6.33 4.92
CA MET A 12 12.77 4.94 5.27
C MET A 12 12.41 4.79 6.75
N LYS A 13 13.09 5.52 7.63
CA LYS A 13 12.79 5.53 9.07
C LYS A 13 11.38 6.05 9.33
N TYR A 14 11.04 7.19 8.73
CA TYR A 14 9.71 7.77 8.82
C TYR A 14 8.62 6.83 8.31
N GLY A 15 8.84 6.21 7.15
CA GLY A 15 7.91 5.22 6.60
C GLY A 15 7.59 4.12 7.61
N ARG A 16 8.62 3.50 8.20
CA ARG A 16 8.44 2.43 9.20
C ARG A 16 7.77 2.91 10.49
N GLU A 17 8.05 4.13 10.93
CA GLU A 17 7.48 4.68 12.17
C GLU A 17 6.01 5.07 12.02
N THR A 18 5.56 5.43 10.80
CA THR A 18 4.22 5.95 10.54
C THR A 18 3.27 4.94 9.90
N GLU A 19 3.78 3.85 9.33
CA GLU A 19 2.99 2.80 8.68
C GLU A 19 1.90 2.22 9.58
N ALA A 20 2.22 1.94 10.86
CA ALA A 20 1.28 1.39 11.81
C ALA A 20 0.09 2.32 12.08
N GLU A 21 0.34 3.63 12.20
CA GLU A 21 -0.70 4.64 12.40
C GLU A 21 -1.58 4.77 11.15
N ALA A 22 -0.97 4.79 9.96
CA ALA A 22 -1.68 4.84 8.69
C ALA A 22 -2.58 3.61 8.47
N LEU A 23 -2.09 2.41 8.79
CA LEU A 23 -2.88 1.18 8.75
C LEU A 23 -4.03 1.20 9.76
N LEU A 24 -3.81 1.71 10.97
CA LEU A 24 -4.87 1.82 11.98
C LEU A 24 -5.98 2.77 11.51
N LYS A 25 -5.62 3.90 10.90
CA LYS A 25 -6.58 4.84 10.30
C LYS A 25 -7.35 4.21 9.14
N TYR A 26 -6.67 3.48 8.26
CA TYR A 26 -7.31 2.74 7.17
C TYR A 26 -8.34 1.74 7.71
N LYS A 27 -7.94 0.89 8.66
CA LYS A 27 -8.83 -0.11 9.28
C LYS A 27 -10.09 0.54 9.85
N SER A 28 -9.95 1.61 10.64
CA SER A 28 -11.09 2.31 11.25
C SER A 28 -12.04 2.94 10.23
N LEU A 29 -11.53 3.42 9.09
CA LEU A 29 -12.36 3.93 8.01
C LEU A 29 -13.07 2.79 7.27
N SER A 30 -12.33 1.72 6.96
CA SER A 30 -12.88 0.54 6.27
C SER A 30 -13.97 -0.15 7.08
N GLU A 31 -13.84 -0.24 8.39
CA GLU A 31 -14.88 -0.78 9.29
C GLU A 31 -16.20 0.01 9.25
N LYS A 32 -16.15 1.28 8.86
CA LYS A 32 -17.35 2.13 8.70
C LYS A 32 -17.95 2.07 7.30
N GLN A 33 -17.15 1.65 6.30
CA GLN A 33 -17.50 1.72 4.88
C GLN A 33 -17.78 0.34 4.27
N HIS A 34 -17.32 -0.73 4.90
CA HIS A 34 -17.42 -2.10 4.38
C HIS A 34 -18.09 -3.04 5.38
N GLU A 35 -18.88 -3.98 4.84
CA GLU A 35 -19.59 -5.01 5.60
C GLU A 35 -18.70 -6.22 5.87
N ASP A 36 -18.76 -6.75 7.09
CA ASP A 36 -17.99 -7.93 7.54
C ASP A 36 -16.49 -7.83 7.21
N VAL A 37 -15.92 -6.62 7.30
CA VAL A 37 -14.52 -6.42 6.91
C VAL A 37 -13.57 -7.10 7.90
N THR A 38 -12.62 -7.83 7.33
CA THR A 38 -11.56 -8.51 8.07
C THR A 38 -10.21 -8.12 7.51
N PHE A 39 -9.22 -8.12 8.39
CA PHE A 39 -7.86 -7.73 8.07
C PHE A 39 -6.90 -8.82 8.50
N LYS A 40 -5.87 -9.09 7.69
CA LYS A 40 -4.84 -10.07 8.00
C LYS A 40 -3.46 -9.50 7.68
N GLU A 41 -2.54 -9.63 8.63
CA GLU A 41 -1.13 -9.31 8.40
C GLU A 41 -0.55 -10.20 7.29
N ALA A 42 0.31 -9.61 6.48
CA ALA A 42 0.92 -10.28 5.36
C ALA A 42 2.39 -10.59 5.64
N GLY A 43 2.79 -11.82 5.29
CA GLY A 43 4.19 -12.19 5.16
C GLY A 43 4.62 -12.16 3.70
N LEU A 44 5.75 -12.81 3.40
CA LEU A 44 6.16 -13.02 2.01
C LEU A 44 5.25 -14.07 1.35
N PHE A 45 4.59 -13.68 0.27
CA PHE A 45 3.91 -14.59 -0.64
C PHE A 45 4.83 -14.92 -1.81
N VAL A 46 4.84 -16.18 -2.24
CA VAL A 46 5.54 -16.63 -3.46
C VAL A 46 4.51 -17.26 -4.39
N ARG A 47 4.51 -16.86 -5.66
CA ARG A 47 3.59 -17.40 -6.65
C ARG A 47 4.06 -18.80 -7.07
N THR A 48 3.29 -19.83 -6.77
CA THR A 48 3.65 -21.23 -7.07
C THR A 48 3.90 -21.50 -8.54
N GLU A 49 3.16 -20.87 -9.45
CA GLU A 49 3.36 -21.05 -10.90
C GLU A 49 4.50 -20.16 -11.45
N HIS A 50 4.97 -19.19 -10.67
CA HIS A 50 6.04 -18.25 -11.04
C HIS A 50 6.93 -18.00 -9.82
N VAL A 51 7.68 -19.01 -9.39
CA VAL A 51 8.39 -19.04 -8.09
C VAL A 51 9.44 -17.93 -7.90
N TYR A 52 9.85 -17.29 -9.00
CA TYR A 52 10.73 -16.11 -8.99
C TYR A 52 10.00 -14.80 -8.67
N LEU A 53 8.67 -14.83 -8.53
CA LEU A 53 7.84 -13.68 -8.14
C LEU A 53 7.38 -13.85 -6.70
N GLY A 54 7.76 -12.88 -5.88
CA GLY A 54 7.31 -12.75 -4.50
C GLY A 54 6.82 -11.34 -4.19
N ALA A 55 5.93 -11.24 -3.22
CA ALA A 55 5.38 -9.97 -2.79
C ALA A 55 4.98 -10.01 -1.31
N THR A 56 5.14 -8.89 -0.63
CA THR A 56 4.66 -8.65 0.73
C THR A 56 3.79 -7.39 0.67
N PRO A 57 2.46 -7.51 0.59
CA PRO A 57 1.59 -6.36 0.85
C PRO A 57 1.66 -5.98 2.33
N ASP A 58 1.27 -4.77 2.69
CA ASP A 58 1.27 -4.32 4.09
C ASP A 58 0.08 -4.94 4.87
N LEU A 59 -1.05 -5.14 4.19
CA LEU A 59 -2.23 -5.78 4.77
C LEU A 59 -3.05 -6.51 3.70
N LEU A 60 -3.65 -7.63 4.08
CA LEU A 60 -4.75 -8.24 3.32
C LEU A 60 -6.07 -7.79 3.92
N VAL A 61 -7.02 -7.45 3.04
CA VAL A 61 -8.37 -7.05 3.42
C VAL A 61 -9.39 -7.93 2.71
N GLU A 62 -10.48 -8.27 3.39
CA GLU A 62 -11.59 -9.00 2.80
C GLU A 62 -12.90 -8.54 3.44
N CYS A 63 -13.90 -8.23 2.63
CA CYS A 63 -15.23 -7.84 3.06
C CYS A 63 -16.30 -8.48 2.16
N SER A 64 -17.53 -8.62 2.66
CA SER A 64 -18.61 -9.27 1.92
C SER A 64 -19.08 -8.44 0.71
N CYS A 65 -18.98 -7.10 0.77
CA CYS A 65 -19.42 -6.21 -0.30
C CYS A 65 -18.42 -6.05 -1.46
N CYS A 66 -17.10 -6.07 -1.20
CA CYS A 66 -16.07 -5.86 -2.23
C CYS A 66 -15.21 -7.10 -2.53
N GLY A 67 -15.20 -8.10 -1.66
CA GLY A 67 -14.33 -9.27 -1.74
C GLY A 67 -12.94 -9.02 -1.17
N ALA A 68 -11.94 -9.77 -1.66
CA ALA A 68 -10.59 -9.76 -1.11
C ALA A 68 -9.61 -8.89 -1.91
N GLY A 69 -8.86 -8.05 -1.20
CA GLY A 69 -7.87 -7.12 -1.74
C GLY A 69 -6.52 -7.15 -1.01
N VAL A 70 -5.61 -6.30 -1.49
CA VAL A 70 -4.34 -5.97 -0.84
C VAL A 70 -4.33 -4.49 -0.50
N VAL A 71 -3.64 -4.13 0.56
CA VAL A 71 -3.40 -2.73 0.97
C VAL A 71 -1.89 -2.52 0.97
N GLU A 72 -1.49 -1.42 0.34
CA GLU A 72 -0.11 -0.93 0.31
C GLU A 72 -0.10 0.53 0.79
N VAL A 73 0.52 0.77 1.93
CA VAL A 73 0.63 2.08 2.57
C VAL A 73 1.94 2.74 2.15
N LYS A 74 1.85 4.01 1.77
CA LYS A 74 3.02 4.86 1.53
C LYS A 74 2.94 6.09 2.42
N CYS A 75 4.01 6.33 3.17
CA CYS A 75 4.18 7.52 4.00
C CYS A 75 5.30 8.42 3.42
N PRO A 76 5.01 9.22 2.38
CA PRO A 76 6.01 10.03 1.70
C PRO A 76 6.58 11.14 2.60
N TRP A 77 7.88 11.04 2.92
CA TRP A 77 8.62 12.03 3.73
C TRP A 77 8.48 13.48 3.21
N LYS A 78 8.38 13.66 1.89
CA LYS A 78 8.30 14.98 1.24
C LYS A 78 7.10 15.80 1.69
N VAL A 79 5.99 15.14 2.06
CA VAL A 79 4.73 15.79 2.44
C VAL A 79 4.40 15.55 3.92
N LYS A 80 5.38 15.16 4.74
CA LYS A 80 5.18 14.82 6.16
C LYS A 80 4.61 15.98 7.00
N ASP A 81 4.93 17.22 6.63
CA ASP A 81 4.42 18.45 7.26
C ASP A 81 3.44 19.20 6.35
N GLY A 82 3.06 18.57 5.22
CA GLY A 82 2.27 19.18 4.16
C GLY A 82 0.82 18.70 4.14
N GLN A 83 0.11 19.10 3.09
CA GLN A 83 -1.26 18.67 2.81
C GLN A 83 -1.30 17.75 1.59
N LEU A 84 -2.44 17.08 1.40
CA LEU A 84 -2.65 16.18 0.26
C LEU A 84 -2.51 16.90 -1.10
N SER A 85 -2.82 18.21 -1.14
CA SER A 85 -2.59 19.10 -2.29
C SER A 85 -1.13 19.15 -2.73
N ASP A 86 -0.19 18.98 -1.80
CA ASP A 86 1.24 18.99 -2.10
C ASP A 86 1.64 17.72 -2.87
N LEU A 87 0.91 16.61 -2.67
CA LEU A 87 1.11 15.37 -3.41
C LEU A 87 0.52 15.45 -4.83
N LEU A 88 -0.60 16.15 -4.99
CA LEU A 88 -1.27 16.38 -6.29
C LEU A 88 -0.51 17.36 -7.19
N SER A 89 0.07 18.40 -6.59
CA SER A 89 0.88 19.39 -7.31
C SER A 89 2.26 18.86 -7.72
N ASP A 90 2.70 17.73 -7.16
CA ASP A 90 3.93 17.08 -7.56
C ASP A 90 3.79 16.38 -8.92
N LYS A 91 4.42 16.95 -9.95
CA LYS A 91 4.47 16.36 -11.30
C LYS A 91 5.03 14.93 -11.27
N ASN A 92 5.97 14.65 -10.37
CA ASN A 92 6.56 13.33 -10.14
C ASN A 92 5.88 12.54 -9.01
N GLY A 93 4.77 13.06 -8.45
CA GLY A 93 3.98 12.43 -7.41
C GLY A 93 3.26 11.17 -7.89
N CYS A 94 2.83 10.34 -6.95
CA CYS A 94 2.22 9.04 -7.24
C CYS A 94 0.72 9.09 -7.51
N VAL A 95 0.02 10.15 -7.13
CA VAL A 95 -1.44 10.28 -7.27
C VAL A 95 -1.82 11.30 -8.35
N THR A 96 -3.01 11.14 -8.90
CA THR A 96 -3.69 12.08 -9.80
C THR A 96 -5.14 12.19 -9.38
N GLU A 97 -5.83 13.23 -9.84
CA GLU A 97 -7.28 13.35 -9.69
C GLU A 97 -7.95 13.01 -11.03
N VAL A 98 -8.99 12.18 -10.99
CA VAL A 98 -9.82 11.80 -12.14
C VAL A 98 -11.28 11.90 -11.66
N ASP A 99 -12.08 12.73 -12.32
CA ASP A 99 -13.50 12.93 -11.98
C ASP A 99 -13.76 13.31 -10.50
N GLY A 100 -12.84 14.04 -9.88
CA GLY A 100 -12.90 14.45 -8.48
C GLY A 100 -12.44 13.40 -7.47
N GLU A 101 -12.02 12.22 -7.94
CA GLU A 101 -11.51 11.12 -7.12
C GLU A 101 -9.99 10.98 -7.25
N LEU A 102 -9.35 10.57 -6.15
CA LEU A 102 -7.92 10.36 -6.12
C LEU A 102 -7.56 8.97 -6.61
N GLU A 103 -6.74 8.91 -7.66
CA GLU A 103 -6.25 7.67 -8.24
C GLU A 103 -4.72 7.57 -8.18
N LEU A 104 -4.20 6.34 -8.07
CA LEU A 104 -2.79 6.05 -8.26
C LEU A 104 -2.45 6.12 -9.76
N LYS A 105 -1.44 6.92 -10.13
CA LYS A 105 -0.98 7.02 -11.51
C LYS A 105 -0.54 5.66 -12.04
N LYS A 106 -1.16 5.18 -13.13
CA LYS A 106 -0.87 3.88 -13.78
C LYS A 106 0.55 3.77 -14.34
N THR A 107 1.23 4.90 -14.55
CA THR A 107 2.62 4.99 -15.00
C THR A 107 3.63 5.04 -13.85
N HIS A 108 3.17 5.16 -12.61
CA HIS A 108 4.03 5.28 -11.45
C HIS A 108 4.44 3.90 -10.91
N ARG A 109 5.67 3.77 -10.41
CA ARG A 109 6.23 2.49 -9.94
C ARG A 109 5.40 1.78 -8.86
N TYR A 110 4.69 2.53 -8.02
CA TYR A 110 3.80 1.97 -6.99
C TYR A 110 2.61 1.24 -7.60
N TYR A 111 2.14 1.66 -8.78
CA TYR A 111 1.09 0.94 -9.49
C TYR A 111 1.57 -0.46 -9.87
N TYR A 112 2.77 -0.58 -10.45
CA TYR A 112 3.37 -1.88 -10.78
C TYR A 112 3.59 -2.75 -9.54
N GLN A 113 3.97 -2.15 -8.41
CA GLN A 113 4.11 -2.87 -7.14
C GLN A 113 2.78 -3.49 -6.70
N VAL A 114 1.70 -2.71 -6.70
CA VAL A 114 0.36 -3.18 -6.31
C VAL A 114 -0.14 -4.25 -7.27
N GLN A 115 0.04 -4.07 -8.59
CA GLN A 115 -0.33 -5.09 -9.58
C GLN A 115 0.41 -6.42 -9.36
N LEU A 116 1.70 -6.37 -9.02
CA LEU A 116 2.48 -7.56 -8.67
C LEU A 116 1.94 -8.22 -7.39
N GLN A 117 1.66 -7.44 -6.34
CA GLN A 117 1.10 -7.96 -5.08
C GLN A 117 -0.23 -8.67 -5.32
N MET A 118 -1.13 -8.07 -6.10
CA MET A 118 -2.41 -8.68 -6.45
C MET A 118 -2.22 -10.00 -7.20
N PHE A 119 -1.32 -10.00 -8.20
CA PHE A 119 -0.99 -11.20 -8.96
C PHE A 119 -0.43 -12.31 -8.05
N VAL A 120 0.57 -12.00 -7.23
CA VAL A 120 1.23 -12.98 -6.35
C VAL A 120 0.25 -13.49 -5.28
N CYS A 121 -0.52 -12.62 -4.64
CA CYS A 121 -1.45 -12.95 -3.56
C CYS A 121 -2.81 -13.49 -4.06
N LYS A 122 -3.01 -13.63 -5.38
CA LYS A 122 -4.27 -14.07 -6.01
C LYS A 122 -5.47 -13.20 -5.57
N LYS A 123 -5.26 -11.88 -5.48
CA LYS A 123 -6.28 -10.88 -5.14
C LYS A 123 -6.71 -10.10 -6.39
N LYS A 124 -7.90 -9.51 -6.39
CA LYS A 124 -8.43 -8.75 -7.54
C LYS A 124 -8.77 -7.32 -7.13
N LEU A 125 -8.53 -6.36 -8.03
CA LEU A 125 -9.10 -5.02 -7.95
C LEU A 125 -10.51 -5.18 -8.51
N ARG A 126 -11.48 -4.50 -7.93
CA ARG A 126 -12.61 -4.03 -8.72
C ARG A 126 -12.22 -2.67 -9.30
#